data_AF-A0A8H8RLJ4-F1
#
_entry.id   AF-A0A8H8RLJ4-F1
#
_cell.length_a   1.000
_cell.length_b   1.000
_cell.length_c   1.000
_cell.angle_alpha   90.00
_cell.angle_beta   90.00
_cell.angle_gamma   90.00
#
_symmetry.space_group_name_H-M   'P 1'
#
loop_
_entity.id
_entity.type
_entity.pdbx_description
1 polymer ?
#
loop_
_entity_poly.entity_id
_entity_poly.type
_entity_poly.pdbx_seq_one_letter_code
_entity_poly.pdbx_strand_id
1 'polypeptide(L)'
;MPASTSQASSSAGIDPFQNMSHTVIDSHIELDSSWVTVMCRATRFHITVSHKDIRRSHFDTEYSEMVAKAMDDDDEEDHDVLCEWIVDPCLPYFRENTSNVPKEITFKDFYYPPTHHLQLLGTRDRGTMNAFRLMIPSRDLPPFSEIPRSKASDLRIVSDTQWDDYMSEIPQKAILSDGTSRFFKPADDKKQLLREVDMHMRIRHAGLQDKIKVANLHSIVVSDDAKMTIGLLLDLIPSTGDSLYSHKNSALASEYHARWKQQITATVKHLHSHGLIWGDVHPGNVVIDTSFNAWVVDFGGGSIVEFVPRKKAGTKAGDWHGVRKIFDEWLLEKEN
;
A
#
# COMPACT_ATOMS: atom_id res chain seq x y z
N MET A 1 -57.44 20.18 -4.09
CA MET A 1 -56.52 21.33 -3.98
C MET A 1 -56.80 22.00 -2.64
N PRO A 2 -55.79 22.27 -1.80
CA PRO A 2 -54.60 23.03 -2.15
C PRO A 2 -53.29 22.26 -1.98
N ALA A 3 -52.21 22.93 -2.40
CA ALA A 3 -50.88 22.43 -2.72
C ALA A 3 -50.04 22.10 -1.48
N SER A 4 -49.32 20.97 -1.54
CA SER A 4 -48.17 20.67 -0.71
C SER A 4 -46.90 20.95 -1.50
N THR A 5 -46.16 21.94 -1.05
CA THR A 5 -44.84 22.35 -1.53
C THR A 5 -43.84 21.20 -1.34
N SER A 6 -43.27 20.70 -2.44
CA SER A 6 -42.12 19.80 -2.42
C SER A 6 -40.86 20.58 -2.06
N GLN A 7 -40.36 20.43 -0.83
CA GLN A 7 -38.96 20.73 -0.54
C GLN A 7 -38.12 19.57 -1.10
N ALA A 8 -37.54 19.80 -2.27
CA ALA A 8 -36.39 19.04 -2.72
C ALA A 8 -35.23 19.42 -1.78
N SER A 9 -34.90 18.55 -0.84
CA SER A 9 -33.62 18.61 -0.15
C SER A 9 -32.55 18.25 -1.17
N SER A 10 -31.90 19.25 -1.72
CA SER A 10 -30.64 19.09 -2.44
C SER A 10 -29.62 18.47 -1.47
N SER A 11 -29.32 17.18 -1.61
CA SER A 11 -28.07 16.64 -1.10
C SER A 11 -26.96 17.30 -1.91
N ALA A 12 -26.47 18.43 -1.41
CA ALA A 12 -25.24 19.02 -1.89
C ALA A 12 -24.17 17.92 -1.81
N GLY A 13 -23.71 17.47 -2.97
CA GLY A 13 -22.54 16.60 -3.04
C GLY A 13 -21.41 17.31 -2.31
N ILE A 14 -20.87 16.63 -1.30
CA ILE A 14 -19.63 17.07 -0.65
C ILE A 14 -18.60 17.13 -1.78
N ASP A 15 -18.02 18.31 -1.98
CA ASP A 15 -16.92 18.46 -2.91
C ASP A 15 -15.77 17.60 -2.40
N PRO A 16 -15.32 16.55 -3.12
CA PRO A 16 -14.21 15.69 -2.65
C PRO A 16 -12.90 16.47 -2.46
N PHE A 17 -12.85 17.76 -2.85
CA PHE A 17 -11.72 18.65 -2.59
C PHE A 17 -11.81 19.42 -1.26
N GLN A 18 -12.88 19.30 -0.46
CA GLN A 18 -13.01 19.97 0.84
C GLN A 18 -12.24 19.29 1.97
N ASN A 19 -12.14 17.96 1.98
CA ASN A 19 -11.25 17.23 2.88
C ASN A 19 -9.90 17.05 2.16
N MET A 20 -8.86 17.73 2.63
CA MET A 20 -7.50 17.49 2.17
C MET A 20 -6.88 16.46 3.09
N SER A 21 -6.41 15.35 2.55
CA SER A 21 -5.63 14.37 3.31
C SER A 21 -4.15 14.45 2.91
N HIS A 22 -3.32 13.78 3.69
CA HIS A 22 -1.91 13.61 3.42
C HIS A 22 -1.46 12.23 3.89
N THR A 23 -0.32 11.77 3.37
CA THR A 23 0.27 10.50 3.77
C THR A 23 1.74 10.72 4.07
N VAL A 24 2.16 10.37 5.29
CA VAL A 24 3.58 10.30 5.64
C VAL A 24 4.21 9.14 4.88
N ILE A 25 5.16 9.43 4.00
CA ILE A 25 5.87 8.42 3.19
C ILE A 25 7.23 8.08 3.77
N ASP A 26 7.81 8.98 4.57
CA ASP A 26 9.11 8.80 5.18
C ASP A 26 9.31 9.68 6.40
N SER A 27 10.10 9.20 7.35
CA SER A 27 10.44 9.94 8.55
C SER A 27 11.77 9.47 9.12
N HIS A 28 12.40 10.38 9.86
CA HIS A 28 13.54 10.11 10.72
C HIS A 28 13.37 10.94 11.97
N ILE A 29 13.44 10.29 13.12
CA ILE A 29 13.19 10.91 14.41
C ILE A 29 14.46 10.78 15.26
N GLU A 30 15.10 11.92 15.54
CA GLU A 30 16.20 12.05 16.49
C GLU A 30 16.11 13.40 17.17
N LEU A 31 16.57 13.49 18.42
CA LEU A 31 16.46 14.72 19.19
C LEU A 31 17.19 15.89 18.54
N ASP A 32 18.38 15.68 17.96
CA ASP A 32 19.12 16.78 17.34
C ASP A 32 18.46 17.31 16.07
N SER A 33 17.83 16.41 15.29
CA SER A 33 17.08 16.74 14.08
C SER A 33 16.16 15.61 13.65
N SER A 34 14.90 15.96 13.43
CA SER A 34 13.90 15.08 12.81
C SER A 34 13.53 15.58 11.42
N TRP A 35 13.01 14.70 10.58
CA TRP A 35 12.34 15.10 9.35
C TRP A 35 11.20 14.16 9.00
N VAL A 36 10.22 14.70 8.27
CA VAL A 36 9.04 13.97 7.78
C VAL A 36 8.85 14.33 6.30
N THR A 37 8.65 13.32 5.47
CA THR A 37 8.29 13.48 4.06
C THR A 37 6.85 13.04 3.87
N VAL A 38 6.07 13.90 3.25
CA VAL A 38 4.63 13.76 3.11
C VAL A 38 4.24 13.88 1.65
N MET A 39 3.30 13.04 1.21
CA MET A 39 2.57 13.24 -0.04
C MET A 39 1.22 13.88 0.26
N CYS A 40 0.92 14.96 -0.45
CA CYS A 40 -0.38 15.61 -0.43
C CYS A 40 -0.73 16.00 -1.87
N ARG A 41 -1.80 15.44 -2.42
CA ARG A 41 -2.30 15.71 -3.78
C ARG A 41 -1.22 15.68 -4.85
N ALA A 42 -0.50 14.56 -4.97
CA ALA A 42 0.62 14.35 -5.90
C ALA A 42 1.72 15.42 -5.85
N THR A 43 1.85 16.09 -4.70
CA THR A 43 2.93 17.02 -4.37
C THR A 43 3.63 16.51 -3.13
N ARG A 44 4.96 16.56 -3.14
CA ARG A 44 5.77 16.10 -2.01
C ARG A 44 6.22 17.27 -1.16
N PHE A 45 6.04 17.15 0.14
CA PHE A 45 6.55 18.08 1.13
C PHE A 45 7.56 17.37 2.02
N HIS A 46 8.75 17.92 2.14
CA HIS A 46 9.74 17.43 3.09
C HIS A 46 9.94 18.48 4.16
N ILE A 47 9.61 18.12 5.39
CA ILE A 47 9.59 19.01 6.55
C ILE A 47 10.73 18.59 7.47
N THR A 48 11.66 19.49 7.73
CA THR A 48 12.76 19.25 8.67
C THR A 48 12.56 20.06 9.95
N VAL A 49 12.90 19.47 11.09
CA VAL A 49 12.97 20.14 12.39
C VAL A 49 14.39 19.96 12.93
N SER A 50 15.03 21.04 13.36
CA SER A 50 16.25 20.95 14.15
C SER A 50 15.98 21.48 15.54
N HIS A 51 16.39 20.73 16.56
CA HIS A 51 16.22 21.16 17.95
C HIS A 51 16.94 22.48 18.22
N LYS A 52 18.08 22.72 17.56
CA LYS A 52 18.82 23.99 17.67
C LYS A 52 18.00 25.19 17.18
N ASP A 53 17.19 25.01 16.14
CA ASP A 53 16.41 26.08 15.50
C ASP A 53 15.12 26.41 16.24
N ILE A 54 14.58 25.45 16.98
CA ILE A 54 13.39 25.63 17.82
C ILE A 54 13.75 25.84 19.30
N ARG A 55 15.04 25.79 19.65
CA ARG A 55 15.52 25.98 21.01
C ARG A 55 15.07 27.32 21.55
N ARG A 56 14.51 27.36 22.77
CA ARG A 56 13.92 28.55 23.41
C ARG A 56 12.66 29.09 22.73
N SER A 57 12.08 28.37 21.77
CA SER A 57 10.71 28.61 21.34
C SER A 57 9.73 27.91 22.30
N HIS A 58 8.43 28.15 22.13
CA HIS A 58 7.40 27.44 22.88
C HIS A 58 7.30 25.94 22.49
N PHE A 59 7.94 25.54 21.38
CA PHE A 59 7.96 24.16 20.89
C PHE A 59 9.13 23.32 21.43
N ASP A 60 10.12 23.92 22.11
CA ASP A 60 11.36 23.25 22.55
C ASP A 60 11.09 22.05 23.47
N THR A 61 10.34 22.29 24.55
CA THR A 61 9.99 21.26 25.53
C THR A 61 9.09 20.19 24.92
N GLU A 62 8.06 20.61 24.19
CA GLU A 62 7.08 19.70 23.57
C GLU A 62 7.77 18.75 22.57
N TYR A 63 8.58 19.29 21.65
CA TYR A 63 9.34 18.47 20.70
C TYR A 63 10.28 17.49 21.40
N SER A 64 11.01 17.92 22.43
CA SER A 64 11.95 17.06 23.16
C SER A 64 11.24 15.90 23.86
N GLU A 65 10.07 16.16 24.46
CA GLU A 65 9.25 15.14 25.12
C GLU A 65 8.66 14.15 24.11
N MET A 66 8.17 14.62 22.97
CA MET A 66 7.60 13.76 21.93
C MET A 66 8.66 12.89 21.27
N VAL A 67 9.86 13.43 20.99
CA VAL A 67 10.98 12.63 20.47
C VAL A 67 11.39 11.55 21.47
N ALA A 68 11.48 11.89 22.77
CA ALA A 68 11.85 10.91 23.79
C ALA A 68 10.85 9.75 23.85
N LYS A 69 9.55 10.03 23.71
CA LYS A 69 8.50 8.99 23.62
C LYS A 69 8.63 8.16 22.34
N ALA A 70 8.67 8.83 21.19
CA ALA A 70 8.77 8.15 19.88
C ALA A 70 10.02 7.26 19.75
N MET A 71 11.11 7.56 20.47
CA MET A 71 12.33 6.74 20.48
C MET A 71 12.26 5.54 21.43
N ASP A 72 11.37 5.56 22.43
CA ASP A 72 11.18 4.49 23.43
C ASP A 72 9.92 3.65 23.12
N ASP A 73 9.24 3.97 22.02
CA ASP A 73 7.98 3.35 21.59
C ASP A 73 8.24 2.11 20.72
N ASP A 74 7.77 0.96 21.20
CA ASP A 74 7.84 -0.32 20.51
C ASP A 74 6.71 -0.50 19.47
N ASP A 75 5.62 0.27 19.56
CA ASP A 75 4.38 0.10 18.79
C ASP A 75 4.13 1.20 17.73
N GLU A 76 5.08 2.13 17.53
CA GLU A 76 5.07 3.24 16.54
C GLU A 76 3.92 4.29 16.68
N GLU A 77 3.07 4.19 17.70
CA GLU A 77 1.97 5.14 17.94
C GLU A 77 2.49 6.56 18.28
N ASP A 78 3.46 6.68 19.20
CA ASP A 78 4.08 7.96 19.55
C ASP A 78 4.92 8.52 18.39
N HIS A 79 5.48 7.64 17.55
CA HIS A 79 6.18 8.04 16.32
C HIS A 79 5.24 8.72 15.32
N ASP A 80 4.05 8.14 15.10
CA ASP A 80 3.05 8.72 14.19
C ASP A 80 2.49 10.03 14.73
N VAL A 81 2.23 10.10 16.05
CA VAL A 81 1.81 11.34 16.71
C VAL A 81 2.85 12.46 16.54
N LEU A 82 4.14 12.16 16.65
CA LEU A 82 5.20 13.14 16.38
C LEU A 82 5.27 13.52 14.90
N CYS A 83 5.08 12.58 13.98
CA CYS A 83 5.04 12.89 12.55
C CYS A 83 3.93 13.89 12.24
N GLU A 84 2.72 13.63 12.72
CA GLU A 84 1.58 14.54 12.53
C GLU A 84 1.81 15.91 13.17
N TRP A 85 2.40 15.96 14.36
CA TRP A 85 2.78 17.24 15.00
C TRP A 85 3.76 18.07 14.15
N ILE A 86 4.67 17.42 13.41
CA ILE A 86 5.58 18.10 12.46
C ILE A 86 4.81 18.60 11.22
N VAL A 87 3.77 17.88 10.79
CA VAL A 87 2.99 18.18 9.58
C VAL A 87 1.95 19.28 9.80
N ASP A 88 1.27 19.27 10.94
CA ASP A 88 0.13 20.13 11.27
C ASP A 88 0.37 21.63 10.97
N PRO A 89 1.50 22.24 11.37
CA PRO A 89 1.78 23.65 11.08
C PRO A 89 1.88 23.97 9.60
N CYS A 90 2.17 22.97 8.75
CA CYS A 90 2.37 23.12 7.31
C CYS A 90 1.08 22.94 6.49
N LEU A 91 0.00 22.44 7.08
CA LEU A 91 -1.26 22.15 6.36
C LEU A 91 -1.85 23.37 5.61
N PRO A 92 -1.81 24.62 6.13
CA PRO A 92 -2.24 25.78 5.34
C PRO A 92 -1.41 25.99 4.07
N TYR A 93 -0.10 25.77 4.15
CA TYR A 93 0.81 25.87 3.00
C TYR A 93 0.55 24.75 1.98
N PHE A 94 0.24 23.53 2.45
CA PHE A 94 -0.15 22.43 1.57
C PHE A 94 -1.37 22.83 0.74
N ARG A 95 -2.45 23.30 1.38
CA ARG A 95 -3.68 23.73 0.69
C ARG A 95 -3.40 24.77 -0.39
N GLU A 96 -2.62 25.80 -0.08
CA GLU A 96 -2.30 26.86 -1.03
C GLU A 96 -1.52 26.34 -2.25
N ASN A 97 -0.60 25.39 -2.04
CA ASN A 97 0.29 24.90 -3.09
C ASN A 97 -0.23 23.66 -3.83
N THR A 98 -1.32 23.05 -3.37
CA THR A 98 -1.94 21.87 -4.01
C THR A 98 -3.35 22.14 -4.54
N SER A 99 -3.76 23.41 -4.64
CA SER A 99 -5.10 23.78 -5.11
C SER A 99 -5.36 23.52 -6.60
N ASN A 100 -4.30 23.44 -7.43
CA ASN A 100 -4.42 23.40 -8.90
C ASN A 100 -3.86 22.11 -9.51
N VAL A 101 -3.81 21.01 -8.77
CA VAL A 101 -3.24 19.76 -9.28
C VAL A 101 -4.19 19.11 -10.28
N PRO A 102 -3.70 18.62 -11.44
CA PRO A 102 -4.54 17.93 -12.41
C PRO A 102 -5.32 16.78 -11.78
N LYS A 103 -6.60 16.62 -12.16
CA LYS A 103 -7.46 15.52 -11.69
C LYS A 103 -7.13 14.17 -12.31
N GLU A 104 -6.28 14.14 -13.32
CA GLU A 104 -5.79 12.90 -13.92
C GLU A 104 -4.28 12.95 -13.86
N ILE A 105 -3.70 12.05 -13.07
CA ILE A 105 -2.26 11.95 -12.88
C ILE A 105 -1.77 10.56 -13.29
N THR A 106 -0.53 10.52 -13.75
CA THR A 106 0.18 9.28 -14.06
C THR A 106 1.02 8.81 -12.87
N PHE A 107 1.50 7.57 -12.94
CA PHE A 107 2.51 7.09 -11.99
C PHE A 107 3.77 7.96 -12.03
N LYS A 108 4.14 8.51 -13.20
CA LYS A 108 5.27 9.43 -13.30
C LYS A 108 5.04 10.68 -12.46
N ASP A 109 3.84 11.27 -12.54
CA ASP A 109 3.51 12.49 -11.80
C ASP A 109 3.55 12.25 -10.29
N PHE A 110 3.09 11.08 -9.83
CA PHE A 110 3.10 10.72 -8.40
C PHE A 110 4.50 10.38 -7.87
N TYR A 111 5.30 9.60 -8.61
CA TYR A 111 6.62 9.14 -8.15
C TYR A 111 7.76 10.14 -8.44
N TYR A 112 7.51 11.13 -9.31
CA TYR A 112 8.40 12.27 -9.56
C TYR A 112 7.67 13.61 -9.36
N PRO A 113 7.10 13.85 -8.17
CA PRO A 113 6.25 15.00 -7.94
C PRO A 113 7.08 16.27 -7.73
N PRO A 114 6.49 17.47 -7.95
CA PRO A 114 7.04 18.70 -7.40
C PRO A 114 7.33 18.53 -5.91
N THR A 115 8.52 18.96 -5.46
CA THR A 115 8.96 18.79 -4.08
C THR A 115 9.22 20.13 -3.42
N HIS A 116 8.51 20.39 -2.33
CA HIS A 116 8.71 21.54 -1.47
C HIS A 116 9.55 21.11 -0.26
N HIS A 117 10.59 21.88 0.03
CA HIS A 117 11.42 21.69 1.21
C HIS A 117 11.03 22.76 2.23
N LEU A 118 10.38 22.32 3.29
CA LEU A 118 9.94 23.10 4.42
C LEU A 118 10.85 22.81 5.61
N GLN A 119 10.97 23.78 6.49
CA GLN A 119 11.67 23.61 7.73
C GLN A 119 10.85 24.29 8.80
N LEU A 120 10.56 23.57 9.88
CA LEU A 120 10.00 24.19 11.07
C LEU A 120 11.11 24.96 11.75
N LEU A 121 10.90 26.26 11.82
CA LEU A 121 11.95 27.22 12.04
C LEU A 121 11.57 28.21 13.13
N GLY A 122 12.59 28.59 13.90
CA GLY A 122 12.74 30.00 14.29
C GLY A 122 13.25 30.89 13.14
N THR A 123 14.13 30.40 12.25
CA THR A 123 14.48 30.89 10.88
C THR A 123 15.64 30.05 10.26
N ARG A 124 15.66 29.93 8.91
CA ARG A 124 16.27 28.95 7.94
C ARG A 124 17.63 28.25 8.19
N ASP A 125 17.71 26.94 7.84
CA ASP A 125 18.58 26.35 6.78
C ASP A 125 18.26 24.86 6.36
N ARG A 126 18.51 24.47 5.10
CA ARG A 126 18.10 23.19 4.47
C ARG A 126 19.07 22.00 4.63
N GLY A 127 18.52 20.80 4.86
CA GLY A 127 19.19 19.50 4.68
C GLY A 127 18.92 18.83 3.32
N THR A 128 19.73 17.82 2.96
CA THR A 128 19.64 17.03 1.71
C THR A 128 18.92 15.68 1.90
N MET A 129 18.09 15.29 0.93
CA MET A 129 17.11 14.17 0.97
C MET A 129 17.47 12.95 0.11
N ASN A 130 16.86 11.80 0.42
CA ASN A 130 16.71 10.65 -0.48
C ASN A 130 15.29 10.62 -1.09
N ALA A 131 15.13 11.17 -2.30
CA ALA A 131 13.85 11.29 -3.00
C ALA A 131 13.24 9.96 -3.49
N PHE A 132 13.85 8.81 -3.18
CA PHE A 132 13.58 7.53 -3.83
C PHE A 132 13.06 6.42 -2.90
N ARG A 133 12.61 6.71 -1.67
CA ARG A 133 12.16 5.64 -0.73
C ARG A 133 11.08 4.71 -1.30
N LEU A 134 10.20 5.22 -2.15
CA LEU A 134 9.14 4.43 -2.79
C LEU A 134 9.60 3.65 -4.04
N MET A 135 10.90 3.65 -4.35
CA MET A 135 11.45 3.06 -5.57
C MET A 135 12.78 2.35 -5.29
N ILE A 136 13.08 1.32 -6.07
CA ILE A 136 14.37 0.62 -5.99
C ILE A 136 15.19 0.95 -7.24
N PRO A 137 16.47 1.34 -7.13
CA PRO A 137 17.33 1.49 -8.30
C PRO A 137 17.35 0.20 -9.12
N SER A 138 16.98 0.27 -10.40
CA SER A 138 16.85 -0.92 -11.25
C SER A 138 18.16 -1.67 -11.45
N ARG A 139 19.30 -0.99 -11.33
CA ARG A 139 20.64 -1.61 -11.35
C ARG A 139 20.88 -2.57 -10.16
N ASP A 140 20.12 -2.41 -9.08
CA ASP A 140 20.23 -3.24 -7.88
C ASP A 140 19.36 -4.50 -7.98
N LEU A 141 18.57 -4.64 -9.06
CA LEU A 141 17.70 -5.76 -9.34
C LEU A 141 18.22 -6.58 -10.54
N PRO A 142 17.92 -7.89 -10.60
CA PRO A 142 18.12 -8.68 -11.80
C PRO A 142 17.37 -8.09 -13.00
N PRO A 143 17.84 -8.35 -14.24
CA PRO A 143 17.24 -7.76 -15.42
C PRO A 143 15.85 -8.29 -15.77
N PHE A 144 15.41 -9.42 -15.20
CA PHE A 144 14.09 -10.04 -15.43
C PHE A 144 13.62 -9.98 -16.90
N SER A 145 14.48 -10.41 -17.84
CA SER A 145 14.29 -10.20 -19.28
C SER A 145 13.01 -10.80 -19.87
N GLU A 146 12.42 -11.76 -19.16
CA GLU A 146 11.16 -12.42 -19.54
C GLU A 146 9.91 -11.62 -19.13
N ILE A 147 10.06 -10.66 -18.22
CA ILE A 147 8.96 -9.83 -17.72
C ILE A 147 8.94 -8.51 -18.47
N PRO A 148 7.81 -8.15 -19.12
CA PRO A 148 7.63 -6.85 -19.73
C PRO A 148 7.88 -5.69 -18.75
N ARG A 149 8.27 -4.54 -19.30
CA ARG A 149 8.40 -3.29 -18.53
C ARG A 149 7.36 -2.28 -18.99
N SER A 150 6.67 -1.67 -18.04
CA SER A 150 5.73 -0.58 -18.27
C SER A 150 6.34 0.73 -17.75
N LYS A 151 6.31 1.79 -18.56
CA LYS A 151 6.79 3.10 -18.11
C LYS A 151 5.74 3.78 -17.23
N ALA A 152 6.21 4.49 -16.22
CA ALA A 152 5.35 5.24 -15.32
C ALA A 152 4.48 6.29 -16.03
N SER A 153 4.99 6.91 -17.11
CA SER A 153 4.23 7.85 -17.93
C SER A 153 3.02 7.24 -18.63
N ASP A 154 3.03 5.93 -18.86
CA ASP A 154 2.02 5.23 -19.67
C ASP A 154 0.89 4.67 -18.79
N LEU A 155 0.99 4.86 -17.47
CA LEU A 155 0.07 4.34 -16.47
C LEU A 155 -0.62 5.50 -15.76
N ARG A 156 -1.95 5.51 -15.83
CA ARG A 156 -2.79 6.47 -15.09
C ARG A 156 -3.18 5.89 -13.73
N ILE A 157 -3.25 6.75 -12.72
CA ILE A 157 -3.80 6.38 -11.41
C ILE A 157 -5.32 6.40 -11.50
N VAL A 158 -5.98 5.42 -10.88
CA VAL A 158 -7.45 5.36 -10.81
C VAL A 158 -7.93 6.47 -9.87
N SER A 159 -8.73 7.41 -10.39
CA SER A 159 -9.47 8.36 -9.57
C SER A 159 -10.71 7.68 -9.02
N ASP A 160 -10.65 7.16 -7.79
CA ASP A 160 -11.85 6.70 -7.11
C ASP A 160 -12.47 7.87 -6.34
N THR A 161 -13.62 8.36 -6.80
CA THR A 161 -14.32 9.48 -6.17
C THR A 161 -14.96 9.13 -4.83
N GLN A 162 -14.93 7.84 -4.43
CA GLN A 162 -15.40 7.39 -3.11
C GLN A 162 -14.27 7.32 -2.07
N TRP A 163 -13.01 7.45 -2.46
CA TRP A 163 -11.86 7.47 -1.55
C TRP A 163 -11.29 8.89 -1.40
N ASP A 164 -10.93 9.23 -0.16
CA ASP A 164 -10.89 10.62 0.31
C ASP A 164 -9.71 11.47 -0.22
N ASP A 165 -8.63 10.91 -0.76
CA ASP A 165 -7.63 11.66 -1.56
C ASP A 165 -6.67 10.69 -2.27
N TYR A 166 -7.11 10.05 -3.37
CA TYR A 166 -6.30 9.07 -4.12
C TYR A 166 -4.93 9.61 -4.61
N MET A 167 -4.72 10.93 -4.55
CA MET A 167 -3.50 11.61 -4.96
C MET A 167 -2.50 11.74 -3.80
N SER A 168 -2.92 11.54 -2.55
CA SER A 168 -2.07 11.57 -1.37
C SER A 168 -1.58 10.17 -0.99
N GLU A 169 -2.40 9.14 -1.23
CA GLU A 169 -2.09 7.75 -0.92
C GLU A 169 -1.23 7.07 -2.00
N ILE A 170 -0.46 6.06 -1.60
CA ILE A 170 0.29 5.22 -2.56
C ILE A 170 -0.72 4.51 -3.47
N PRO A 171 -0.62 4.68 -4.82
CA PRO A 171 -1.56 4.07 -5.73
C PRO A 171 -1.59 2.55 -5.59
N GLN A 172 -2.78 1.94 -5.62
CA GLN A 172 -2.94 0.47 -5.61
C GLN A 172 -3.49 -0.09 -6.93
N LYS A 173 -3.88 0.79 -7.86
CA LYS A 173 -4.47 0.42 -9.15
C LYS A 173 -3.91 1.30 -10.25
N ALA A 174 -3.68 0.71 -11.42
CA ALA A 174 -3.21 1.40 -12.61
C ALA A 174 -4.19 1.17 -13.78
N ILE A 175 -4.40 2.21 -14.58
CA ILE A 175 -5.11 2.14 -15.87
C ILE A 175 -4.05 2.23 -16.98
N LEU A 176 -4.03 1.22 -17.85
CA LEU A 176 -3.15 1.17 -19.02
C LEU A 176 -3.71 2.05 -20.16
N SER A 177 -2.87 2.34 -21.14
CA SER A 177 -3.26 3.11 -22.34
C SER A 177 -4.45 2.56 -23.12
N ASP A 178 -4.73 1.26 -23.03
CA ASP A 178 -5.87 0.59 -23.66
C ASP A 178 -7.15 0.64 -22.80
N GLY A 179 -7.11 1.33 -21.65
CA GLY A 179 -8.21 1.44 -20.70
C GLY A 179 -8.31 0.28 -19.71
N THR A 180 -7.42 -0.72 -19.80
CA THR A 180 -7.45 -1.88 -18.91
C THR A 180 -6.93 -1.54 -17.52
N SER A 181 -7.65 -1.95 -16.47
CA SER A 181 -7.20 -1.82 -15.08
C SER A 181 -6.34 -3.00 -14.61
N ARG A 182 -5.33 -2.70 -13.80
CA ARG A 182 -4.44 -3.67 -13.14
C ARG A 182 -4.25 -3.31 -11.67
N PHE A 183 -4.00 -4.32 -10.84
CA PHE A 183 -3.53 -4.09 -9.47
C PHE A 183 -2.07 -3.67 -9.53
N PHE A 184 -1.72 -2.64 -8.77
CA PHE A 184 -0.35 -2.17 -8.65
C PHE A 184 0.16 -2.49 -7.24
N LYS A 185 1.30 -3.17 -7.16
CA LYS A 185 2.03 -3.42 -5.92
C LYS A 185 3.31 -2.58 -5.90
N PRO A 186 3.53 -1.69 -4.92
CA PRO A 186 4.73 -0.87 -4.84
C PRO A 186 6.00 -1.72 -4.64
N ALA A 187 7.14 -1.17 -5.04
CA ALA A 187 8.46 -1.77 -4.83
C ALA A 187 9.14 -1.22 -3.56
N ASP A 188 8.46 -1.32 -2.42
CA ASP A 188 8.91 -0.80 -1.12
C ASP A 188 9.99 -1.69 -0.47
N ASP A 189 9.86 -3.01 -0.55
CA ASP A 189 10.86 -3.96 -0.05
C ASP A 189 11.51 -4.76 -1.19
N LYS A 190 12.84 -4.65 -1.27
CA LYS A 190 13.64 -5.33 -2.29
C LYS A 190 13.53 -6.86 -2.22
N LYS A 191 13.55 -7.45 -1.03
CA LYS A 191 13.51 -8.92 -0.88
C LYS A 191 12.15 -9.46 -1.28
N GLN A 192 11.08 -8.77 -0.87
CA GLN A 192 9.71 -9.14 -1.23
C GLN A 192 9.49 -9.00 -2.74
N LEU A 193 9.91 -7.89 -3.35
CA LEU A 193 9.83 -7.71 -4.81
C LEU A 193 10.53 -8.83 -5.56
N LEU A 194 11.78 -9.17 -5.17
CA LEU A 194 12.55 -10.23 -5.82
C LEU A 194 11.84 -11.59 -5.71
N ARG A 195 11.29 -11.89 -4.54
CA ARG A 195 10.57 -13.15 -4.30
C ARG A 195 9.27 -13.23 -5.10
N GLU A 196 8.51 -12.14 -5.13
CA GLU A 196 7.26 -12.04 -5.90
C GLU A 196 7.54 -12.30 -7.40
N VAL A 197 8.54 -11.64 -7.97
CA VAL A 197 8.91 -11.82 -9.39
C VAL A 197 9.41 -13.24 -9.67
N ASP A 198 10.27 -13.82 -8.82
CA ASP A 198 10.74 -15.20 -8.96
C ASP A 198 9.57 -16.20 -8.96
N MET A 199 8.65 -16.04 -8.01
CA MET A 199 7.48 -16.91 -7.87
C MET A 199 6.59 -16.87 -9.12
N HIS A 200 6.27 -15.68 -9.64
CA HIS A 200 5.48 -15.56 -10.86
C HIS A 200 6.17 -16.14 -12.10
N MET A 201 7.49 -15.92 -12.25
CA MET A 201 8.25 -16.53 -13.35
C MET A 201 8.17 -18.07 -13.27
N ARG A 202 8.36 -18.64 -12.08
CA ARG A 202 8.32 -20.10 -11.91
C ARG A 202 6.92 -20.69 -12.04
N ILE A 203 5.87 -19.97 -11.62
CA ILE A 203 4.46 -20.34 -11.87
C ILE A 203 4.19 -20.38 -13.38
N ARG A 204 4.69 -19.39 -14.12
CA ARG A 204 4.61 -19.35 -15.58
C ARG A 204 5.37 -20.50 -16.25
N HIS A 205 6.62 -20.75 -15.85
CA HIS A 205 7.41 -21.87 -16.38
C HIS A 205 6.80 -23.24 -16.08
N ALA A 206 6.10 -23.38 -14.95
CA ALA A 206 5.35 -24.59 -14.61
C ALA A 206 4.01 -24.72 -15.37
N GLY A 207 3.62 -23.71 -16.17
CA GLY A 207 2.35 -23.69 -16.89
C GLY A 207 1.14 -23.76 -15.96
N LEU A 208 1.21 -23.04 -14.83
CA LEU A 208 0.19 -23.03 -13.79
C LEU A 208 -0.77 -21.83 -13.87
N GLN A 209 -0.45 -20.78 -14.64
CA GLN A 209 -1.20 -19.52 -14.68
C GLN A 209 -2.72 -19.68 -14.88
N ASP A 210 -3.13 -20.62 -15.74
CA ASP A 210 -4.56 -20.91 -16.01
C ASP A 210 -5.12 -22.09 -15.19
N LYS A 211 -4.28 -22.74 -14.37
CA LYS A 211 -4.64 -23.94 -13.59
C LYS A 211 -4.91 -23.65 -12.13
N ILE A 212 -4.40 -22.54 -11.61
CA ILE A 212 -4.59 -22.10 -10.23
C ILE A 212 -5.13 -20.68 -10.18
N LYS A 213 -5.78 -20.34 -9.06
CA LYS A 213 -6.32 -19.00 -8.83
C LYS A 213 -5.29 -18.13 -8.13
N VAL A 214 -4.45 -17.47 -8.93
CA VAL A 214 -3.44 -16.49 -8.50
C VAL A 214 -3.49 -15.26 -9.41
N ALA A 215 -3.16 -14.08 -8.90
CA ALA A 215 -3.07 -12.87 -9.73
C ALA A 215 -1.78 -12.90 -10.56
N ASN A 216 -1.86 -12.94 -11.89
CA ASN A 216 -0.65 -13.04 -12.72
C ASN A 216 0.13 -11.73 -12.77
N LEU A 217 1.46 -11.81 -12.72
CA LEU A 217 2.36 -10.68 -13.01
C LEU A 217 2.38 -10.36 -14.52
N HIS A 218 2.04 -9.12 -14.86
CA HIS A 218 2.05 -8.60 -16.23
C HIS A 218 3.35 -7.88 -16.57
N SER A 219 3.79 -6.97 -15.70
CA SER A 219 4.97 -6.16 -15.96
C SER A 219 5.59 -5.59 -14.69
N ILE A 220 6.86 -5.19 -14.81
CA ILE A 220 7.56 -4.36 -13.84
C ILE A 220 7.37 -2.90 -14.26
N VAL A 221 6.87 -2.07 -13.34
CA VAL A 221 6.75 -0.63 -13.55
C VAL A 221 8.10 0.03 -13.30
N VAL A 222 8.55 0.83 -14.26
CA VAL A 222 9.84 1.54 -14.20
C VAL A 222 9.66 3.02 -14.50
N SER A 223 10.62 3.83 -14.05
CA SER A 223 10.76 5.21 -14.50
C SER A 223 10.94 5.28 -16.01
N ASP A 224 10.62 6.42 -16.62
CA ASP A 224 10.75 6.61 -18.07
C ASP A 224 12.17 6.39 -18.60
N ASP A 225 13.18 6.69 -17.77
CA ASP A 225 14.60 6.44 -18.05
C ASP A 225 15.08 5.04 -17.63
N ALA A 226 14.18 4.20 -17.12
CA ALA A 226 14.38 2.84 -16.64
C ALA A 226 15.45 2.68 -15.55
N LYS A 227 15.82 3.76 -14.84
CA LYS A 227 16.79 3.70 -13.74
C LYS A 227 16.17 3.29 -12.41
N MET A 228 14.86 3.48 -12.25
CA MET A 228 14.14 3.17 -11.03
C MET A 228 13.03 2.17 -11.32
N THR A 229 12.91 1.16 -10.46
CA THR A 229 11.78 0.25 -10.39
C THR A 229 10.80 0.79 -9.37
N ILE A 230 9.56 0.98 -9.80
CA ILE A 230 8.48 1.61 -9.04
C ILE A 230 7.57 0.57 -8.40
N GLY A 231 7.32 -0.55 -9.08
CA GLY A 231 6.40 -1.58 -8.60
C GLY A 231 6.11 -2.66 -9.64
N LEU A 232 5.05 -3.41 -9.41
CA LEU A 232 4.58 -4.53 -10.23
C LEU A 232 3.13 -4.31 -10.65
N LEU A 233 2.77 -4.69 -11.88
CA LEU A 233 1.39 -4.78 -12.33
C LEU A 233 0.92 -6.23 -12.32
N LEU A 234 -0.13 -6.51 -11.56
CA LEU A 234 -0.77 -7.82 -11.47
C LEU A 234 -2.22 -7.77 -11.96
N ASP A 235 -2.81 -8.94 -12.20
CA ASP A 235 -4.25 -9.06 -12.43
C ASP A 235 -5.04 -8.34 -11.31
N LEU A 236 -5.97 -7.48 -11.72
CA LEU A 236 -6.95 -6.93 -10.79
C LEU A 236 -8.07 -7.96 -10.61
N ILE A 237 -8.08 -8.64 -9.47
CA ILE A 237 -9.14 -9.61 -9.14
C ILE A 237 -10.43 -8.83 -8.89
N PRO A 238 -11.55 -9.16 -9.57
CA PRO A 238 -12.81 -8.48 -9.35
C PRO A 238 -13.40 -8.95 -8.00
N SER A 239 -13.21 -8.19 -6.93
CA SER A 239 -13.75 -8.46 -5.59
C SER A 239 -14.65 -7.33 -5.11
N THR A 240 -15.53 -7.62 -4.14
CA THR A 240 -16.38 -6.63 -3.44
C THR A 240 -15.85 -6.27 -2.05
N GLY A 241 -14.68 -6.78 -1.69
CA GLY A 241 -13.99 -6.54 -0.42
C GLY A 241 -12.50 -6.84 -0.59
N ASP A 242 -11.72 -6.45 0.40
CA ASP A 242 -10.26 -6.46 0.28
C ASP A 242 -9.67 -7.86 0.41
N SER A 243 -10.19 -8.67 1.34
CA SER A 243 -9.68 -10.02 1.61
C SER A 243 -10.68 -10.87 2.40
N LEU A 244 -10.30 -12.10 2.73
CA LEU A 244 -11.10 -13.02 3.55
C LEU A 244 -11.46 -12.44 4.92
N TYR A 245 -10.69 -11.46 5.44
CA TYR A 245 -11.06 -10.71 6.65
C TYR A 245 -12.48 -10.12 6.56
N SER A 246 -12.81 -9.49 5.44
CA SER A 246 -14.11 -8.85 5.20
C SER A 246 -15.29 -9.85 5.20
N HIS A 247 -14.99 -11.14 5.11
CA HIS A 247 -15.98 -12.21 5.02
C HIS A 247 -16.11 -13.05 6.30
N LYS A 248 -15.27 -12.84 7.32
CA LYS A 248 -15.21 -13.69 8.53
C LYS A 248 -16.60 -13.89 9.17
N ASN A 249 -17.32 -12.79 9.40
CA ASN A 249 -18.59 -12.79 10.15
C ASN A 249 -19.83 -12.76 9.24
N SER A 250 -19.67 -12.97 7.93
CA SER A 250 -20.78 -12.91 7.00
C SER A 250 -21.54 -14.24 7.00
N ALA A 251 -22.83 -14.19 7.36
CA ALA A 251 -23.71 -15.37 7.32
C ALA A 251 -23.77 -15.98 5.91
N LEU A 252 -23.82 -15.14 4.86
CA LEU A 252 -23.77 -15.57 3.47
C LEU A 252 -22.42 -16.24 3.13
N ALA A 253 -21.31 -15.70 3.63
CA ALA A 253 -19.98 -16.26 3.38
C ALA A 253 -19.78 -17.65 3.98
N SER A 254 -20.43 -17.95 5.11
CA SER A 254 -20.28 -19.21 5.82
C SER A 254 -20.59 -20.45 4.95
N GLU A 255 -21.51 -20.32 4.00
CA GLU A 255 -21.86 -21.37 3.03
C GLU A 255 -20.72 -21.71 2.07
N TYR A 256 -19.77 -20.78 1.87
CA TYR A 256 -18.66 -20.92 0.93
C TYR A 256 -17.35 -21.38 1.59
N HIS A 257 -17.26 -21.42 2.93
CA HIS A 257 -16.01 -21.76 3.63
C HIS A 257 -15.40 -23.10 3.17
N ALA A 258 -16.24 -24.12 2.97
CA ALA A 258 -15.77 -25.42 2.48
C ALA A 258 -15.20 -25.35 1.06
N ARG A 259 -15.84 -24.57 0.18
CA ARG A 259 -15.38 -24.33 -1.20
C ARG A 259 -14.08 -23.55 -1.20
N TRP A 260 -13.97 -22.49 -0.41
CA TRP A 260 -12.76 -21.68 -0.30
C TRP A 260 -11.59 -22.51 0.22
N LYS A 261 -11.81 -23.32 1.27
CA LYS A 261 -10.81 -24.27 1.77
C LYS A 261 -10.35 -25.20 0.65
N GLN A 262 -11.28 -25.77 -0.12
CA GLN A 262 -10.96 -26.66 -1.24
C GLN A 262 -10.12 -25.95 -2.32
N GLN A 263 -10.50 -24.73 -2.71
CA GLN A 263 -9.81 -23.94 -3.73
C GLN A 263 -8.40 -23.56 -3.29
N ILE A 264 -8.23 -23.01 -2.08
CA ILE A 264 -6.93 -22.66 -1.54
C ILE A 264 -6.04 -23.90 -1.37
N THR A 265 -6.61 -25.00 -0.85
CA THR A 265 -5.88 -26.27 -0.74
C THR A 265 -5.43 -26.78 -2.12
N ALA A 266 -6.27 -26.68 -3.15
CA ALA A 266 -5.92 -27.08 -4.50
C ALA A 266 -4.78 -26.22 -5.06
N THR A 267 -4.85 -24.89 -4.90
CA THR A 267 -3.78 -23.98 -5.32
C THR A 267 -2.46 -24.31 -4.62
N VAL A 268 -2.46 -24.44 -3.29
CA VAL A 268 -1.24 -24.76 -2.51
C VAL A 268 -0.67 -26.14 -2.89
N LYS A 269 -1.53 -27.14 -3.16
CA LYS A 269 -1.07 -28.45 -3.67
C LYS A 269 -0.32 -28.33 -4.99
N HIS A 270 -0.84 -27.55 -5.94
CA HIS A 270 -0.20 -27.33 -7.24
C HIS A 270 1.11 -26.56 -7.12
N LEU A 271 1.16 -25.54 -6.26
CA LEU A 271 2.43 -24.85 -5.96
C LEU A 271 3.45 -25.83 -5.38
N HIS A 272 3.07 -26.58 -4.35
CA HIS A 272 3.96 -27.52 -3.67
C HIS A 272 4.45 -28.65 -4.57
N SER A 273 3.63 -29.15 -5.50
CA SER A 273 4.06 -30.20 -6.43
C SER A 273 5.13 -29.74 -7.42
N HIS A 274 5.25 -28.42 -7.64
CA HIS A 274 6.28 -27.79 -8.47
C HIS A 274 7.43 -27.17 -7.64
N GLY A 275 7.50 -27.49 -6.34
CA GLY A 275 8.54 -26.96 -5.46
C GLY A 275 8.41 -25.45 -5.17
N LEU A 276 7.23 -24.88 -5.38
CA LEU A 276 6.89 -23.51 -5.04
C LEU A 276 6.28 -23.47 -3.64
N ILE A 277 6.48 -22.36 -2.93
CA ILE A 277 6.00 -22.15 -1.56
C ILE A 277 5.30 -20.80 -1.54
N TRP A 278 4.07 -20.72 -1.04
CA TRP A 278 3.34 -19.47 -0.91
C TRP A 278 4.02 -18.56 0.12
N GLY A 279 4.28 -19.08 1.32
CA GLY A 279 5.24 -18.53 2.27
C GLY A 279 4.76 -17.34 3.11
N ASP A 280 3.54 -16.85 2.91
CA ASP A 280 2.90 -15.86 3.78
C ASP A 280 1.38 -16.09 3.89
N VAL A 281 1.00 -17.18 4.54
CA VAL A 281 -0.39 -17.61 4.61
C VAL A 281 -1.12 -16.93 5.76
N HIS A 282 -2.04 -16.03 5.44
CA HIS A 282 -2.99 -15.42 6.36
C HIS A 282 -4.26 -14.97 5.59
N PRO A 283 -5.38 -14.61 6.26
CA PRO A 283 -6.63 -14.24 5.60
C PRO A 283 -6.52 -13.03 4.67
N GLY A 284 -5.60 -12.10 4.95
CA GLY A 284 -5.33 -10.92 4.12
C GLY A 284 -4.81 -11.27 2.72
N ASN A 285 -4.07 -12.38 2.60
CA ASN A 285 -3.56 -12.88 1.32
C ASN A 285 -4.54 -13.85 0.62
N VAL A 286 -5.79 -13.92 1.07
CA VAL A 286 -6.88 -14.63 0.40
C VAL A 286 -7.93 -13.65 -0.09
N VAL A 287 -8.01 -13.45 -1.40
CA VAL A 287 -9.02 -12.56 -2.01
C VAL A 287 -10.23 -13.38 -2.45
N ILE A 288 -11.44 -12.87 -2.17
CA ILE A 288 -12.70 -13.48 -2.63
C ILE A 288 -13.23 -12.68 -3.82
N ASP A 289 -13.34 -13.33 -4.97
CA ASP A 289 -13.88 -12.67 -6.18
C ASP A 289 -15.42 -12.53 -6.13
N THR A 290 -15.98 -11.76 -7.07
CA THR A 290 -17.43 -11.55 -7.23
C THR A 290 -18.24 -12.82 -7.51
N SER A 291 -17.58 -13.91 -7.89
CA SER A 291 -18.17 -15.25 -8.05
C SER A 291 -17.96 -16.14 -6.82
N PHE A 292 -17.55 -15.55 -5.70
CA PHE A 292 -17.25 -16.20 -4.43
C PHE A 292 -16.21 -17.31 -4.56
N ASN A 293 -15.20 -17.15 -5.43
CA ASN A 293 -14.01 -18.00 -5.44
C ASN A 293 -12.88 -17.38 -4.63
N ALA A 294 -12.11 -18.23 -3.96
CA ALA A 294 -10.91 -17.82 -3.24
C ALA A 294 -9.67 -17.86 -4.14
N TRP A 295 -8.90 -16.78 -4.09
CA TRP A 295 -7.63 -16.59 -4.80
C TRP A 295 -6.49 -16.49 -3.80
N VAL A 296 -5.33 -17.04 -4.18
CA VAL A 296 -4.07 -16.83 -3.47
C VAL A 296 -3.38 -15.60 -4.05
N VAL A 297 -3.06 -14.63 -3.20
CA VAL A 297 -2.25 -13.46 -3.57
C VAL A 297 -1.03 -13.36 -2.67
N ASP A 298 -0.14 -12.43 -3.01
CA ASP A 298 1.12 -12.11 -2.32
C ASP A 298 2.12 -13.27 -2.21
N PHE A 299 3.20 -13.15 -2.98
CA PHE A 299 4.38 -14.00 -2.93
C PHE A 299 5.63 -13.25 -2.47
N GLY A 300 5.49 -12.05 -1.89
CA GLY A 300 6.59 -11.28 -1.29
C GLY A 300 7.18 -11.99 -0.07
N GLY A 301 6.38 -12.82 0.59
CA GLY A 301 6.77 -13.54 1.80
C GLY A 301 6.58 -12.67 3.03
N GLY A 302 6.68 -13.28 4.20
CA GLY A 302 6.28 -12.63 5.43
C GLY A 302 5.92 -13.68 6.47
N SER A 303 5.41 -13.23 7.60
CA SER A 303 4.83 -14.11 8.60
C SER A 303 4.00 -13.31 9.58
N ILE A 304 2.70 -13.57 9.61
CA ILE A 304 1.85 -13.18 10.74
C ILE A 304 1.85 -14.33 11.74
N VAL A 305 2.42 -14.09 12.93
CA VAL A 305 2.67 -15.12 13.95
C VAL A 305 1.38 -15.83 14.40
N GLU A 306 0.26 -15.10 14.41
CA GLU A 306 -1.08 -15.62 14.69
C GLU A 306 -1.48 -16.77 13.75
N PHE A 307 -1.09 -16.70 12.48
CA PHE A 307 -1.44 -17.69 11.45
C PHE A 307 -0.35 -18.72 11.21
N VAL A 308 0.92 -18.28 11.19
CA VAL A 308 2.08 -19.14 10.94
C VAL A 308 3.21 -18.80 11.90
N PRO A 309 3.67 -19.75 12.74
CA PRO A 309 4.82 -19.52 13.60
C PRO A 309 6.07 -19.19 12.78
N ARG A 310 6.88 -18.20 13.21
CA ARG A 310 8.10 -17.75 12.50
C ARG A 310 9.04 -18.90 12.11
N LYS A 311 9.17 -19.93 12.95
CA LYS A 311 10.01 -21.12 12.68
C LYS A 311 9.55 -21.97 11.49
N LYS A 312 8.33 -21.77 11.00
CA LYS A 312 7.73 -22.48 9.86
C LYS A 312 7.48 -21.56 8.67
N ALA A 313 7.62 -20.23 8.83
CA ALA A 313 7.41 -19.26 7.77
C ALA A 313 8.28 -19.56 6.55
N GLY A 314 7.75 -19.31 5.35
CA GLY A 314 8.47 -19.61 4.11
C GLY A 314 8.72 -21.09 3.83
N THR A 315 7.98 -22.01 4.45
CA THR A 315 8.10 -23.46 4.19
C THR A 315 6.78 -24.10 3.78
N LYS A 316 6.81 -25.22 3.04
CA LYS A 316 5.61 -26.00 2.72
C LYS A 316 4.81 -26.42 3.97
N ALA A 317 5.51 -26.70 5.06
CA ALA A 317 4.89 -27.05 6.33
C ALA A 317 4.21 -25.84 6.99
N GLY A 318 4.78 -24.64 6.82
CA GLY A 318 4.17 -23.36 7.18
C GLY A 318 2.90 -23.11 6.41
N ASP A 319 2.91 -23.29 5.09
CA ASP A 319 1.72 -23.09 4.25
C ASP A 319 0.56 -23.99 4.69
N TRP A 320 0.83 -25.28 4.93
CA TRP A 320 -0.20 -26.21 5.44
C TRP A 320 -0.62 -25.94 6.89
N HIS A 321 0.22 -25.29 7.67
CA HIS A 321 -0.15 -24.84 9.01
C HIS A 321 -1.11 -23.66 8.91
N GLY A 322 -0.77 -22.63 8.12
CA GLY A 322 -1.61 -21.45 7.91
C GLY A 322 -2.97 -21.81 7.30
N VAL A 323 -3.01 -22.67 6.27
CA VAL A 323 -4.28 -23.10 5.65
C VAL A 323 -5.20 -23.78 6.68
N ARG A 324 -4.65 -24.63 7.57
CA ARG A 324 -5.45 -25.23 8.65
C ARG A 324 -5.89 -24.18 9.66
N LYS A 325 -4.98 -23.29 10.08
CA LYS A 325 -5.28 -22.24 11.04
C LYS A 325 -6.41 -21.33 10.56
N ILE A 326 -6.40 -20.94 9.28
CA ILE A 326 -7.47 -20.11 8.68
C ILE A 326 -8.81 -20.86 8.67
N PHE A 327 -8.86 -22.05 8.07
CA PHE A 327 -10.13 -22.70 7.72
C PHE A 327 -10.70 -23.63 8.79
N ASP A 328 -9.86 -24.14 9.70
CA ASP A 328 -10.27 -25.10 10.73
C ASP A 328 -10.33 -24.50 12.14
N GLU A 329 -9.85 -23.26 12.30
CA GLU A 329 -9.86 -22.55 13.59
C GLU A 329 -10.45 -21.15 13.41
N TRP A 330 -9.74 -20.25 12.73
CA TRP A 330 -10.06 -18.81 12.69
C TRP A 330 -11.44 -18.50 12.08
N LEU A 331 -11.85 -19.17 10.99
CA LEU A 331 -13.19 -19.00 10.40
C LEU A 331 -14.33 -19.61 11.24
N LEU A 332 -14.02 -20.45 12.23
CA LEU A 332 -15.00 -21.12 13.09
C LEU A 332 -15.12 -20.45 14.48
N GLU A 333 -14.17 -19.57 14.82
CA GLU A 333 -14.24 -18.74 16.01
C GLU A 333 -15.48 -17.84 15.94
N LYS A 334 -16.36 -17.98 16.93
CA LYS A 334 -17.44 -17.01 17.14
C LYS A 334 -16.87 -15.84 17.91
N GLU A 335 -17.16 -14.61 17.47
CA GLU A 335 -16.94 -13.44 18.32
C GLU A 335 -17.78 -13.60 19.58
N ASN A 336 -17.14 -13.47 20.75
CA ASN A 336 -17.79 -13.50 22.06
C ASN A 336 -18.55 -12.22 22.34
#